data_AF-A0A913X4L3-F1
#
_entry.id   AF-A0A913X4L3-F1
#
_cell.length_a   1.000
_cell.length_b   1.000
_cell.length_c   1.000
_cell.angle_alpha   90.00
_cell.angle_beta   90.00
_cell.angle_gamma   90.00
#
_symmetry.space_group_name_H-M   'P 1'
#
loop_
_entity.id
_entity.type
_entity.pdbx_description
1 polymer ?
#
loop_
_entity_poly.entity_id
_entity_poly.type
_entity_poly.pdbx_seq_one_letter_code
_entity_poly.pdbx_strand_id
1 'polypeptide(L)'
;MAAGTDVMQFPLQTSSLKQEGITRVVQGVKQDKMEVVEEKQHEGIQQYYITKIEELQLVVSEKVKNLRRLEAQRNELNAKVRMLREELQLLQEQGSYVGEVVKPMDKKKVLVKVHPEGKFVVDIDKGIDMADVAQNCRVALRNDSYTLHKILPNKVDPLVSLMMVEKVPDSTYEMVGGLDKQIKEIKE
;
A
#
# COMPACT_ATOMS: atom_id res chain seq x y z
N MET A 1 13.97 -21.55 -1.67
CA MET A 1 15.05 -20.86 -0.92
C MET A 1 15.38 -19.58 -1.66
N ALA A 2 14.59 -18.53 -1.46
CA ALA A 2 14.82 -17.23 -2.09
C ALA A 2 15.49 -16.34 -1.05
N ALA A 3 16.66 -15.81 -1.41
CA ALA A 3 17.47 -14.94 -0.59
C ALA A 3 16.67 -13.70 -0.16
N GLY A 4 16.48 -13.56 1.16
CA GLY A 4 16.00 -12.34 1.77
C GLY A 4 16.97 -11.22 1.46
N THR A 5 16.51 -10.23 0.70
CA THR A 5 17.20 -8.96 0.57
C THR A 5 16.89 -8.16 1.81
N ASP A 6 17.77 -8.33 2.80
CA ASP A 6 17.83 -7.50 3.99
C ASP A 6 18.14 -6.06 3.54
N VAL A 7 17.09 -5.27 3.35
CA VAL A 7 17.20 -3.85 3.06
C VAL A 7 17.63 -3.19 4.36
N MET A 8 18.95 -3.18 4.58
CA MET A 8 19.63 -2.48 5.65
C MET A 8 18.95 -1.13 5.90
N GLN A 9 18.23 -1.09 7.01
CA GLN A 9 17.55 0.06 7.54
C GLN A 9 18.62 1.07 7.94
N PHE A 10 19.04 1.91 6.98
CA PHE A 10 20.03 2.94 7.23
C PHE A 10 19.45 3.91 8.27
N PRO A 11 20.05 4.02 9.47
CA PRO A 11 19.49 4.86 10.51
C PRO A 11 19.60 6.33 10.09
N LEU A 12 18.45 7.01 10.03
CA LEU A 12 18.30 8.46 9.83
C LEU A 12 19.08 9.30 10.86
N GLN A 13 19.57 8.67 11.95
CA GLN A 13 20.37 9.29 13.02
C GLN A 13 21.73 9.83 12.57
N THR A 14 22.28 9.44 11.42
CA THR A 14 23.58 9.97 10.97
C THR A 14 23.52 11.39 10.39
N SER A 15 22.31 11.90 10.09
CA SER A 15 22.12 13.24 9.53
C SER A 15 22.10 14.35 10.60
N SER A 16 21.53 14.10 11.78
CA SER A 16 21.52 15.05 12.89
C SER A 16 22.92 15.27 13.46
N LEU A 17 23.73 14.22 13.60
CA LEU A 17 25.12 14.31 14.06
C LEU A 17 26.02 15.12 13.11
N LYS A 18 25.77 15.08 11.79
CA LYS A 18 26.50 15.90 10.81
C LYS A 18 26.05 17.37 10.81
N GLN A 19 24.76 17.64 11.04
CA GLN A 19 24.26 19.01 11.17
C GLN A 19 24.74 19.68 12.47
N GLU A 20 24.84 18.94 13.57
CA GLU A 20 25.45 19.43 14.82
C GLU A 20 26.94 19.76 14.64
N GLY A 21 27.69 18.93 13.89
CA GLY A 21 29.09 19.18 13.58
C GLY A 21 29.32 20.46 12.78
N ILE A 22 28.50 20.72 11.76
CA ILE A 22 28.59 21.95 10.95
C ILE A 22 28.19 23.18 11.77
N THR A 23 27.19 23.06 12.64
CA THR A 23 26.75 24.17 13.51
C THR A 23 27.80 24.51 14.57
N ARG A 24 28.48 23.51 15.15
CA ARG A 24 29.63 23.70 16.04
C ARG A 24 30.81 24.38 15.37
N VAL A 25 31.13 24.01 14.12
CA VAL A 25 32.21 24.66 13.35
C VAL A 25 31.86 26.12 13.06
N VAL A 26 30.62 26.44 12.71
CA VAL A 26 30.18 27.83 12.46
C VAL A 26 30.11 28.66 13.76
N GLN A 27 29.81 28.05 14.91
CA GLN A 27 29.85 28.72 16.22
C GLN A 27 31.28 28.93 16.76
N GLY A 28 32.21 28.00 16.48
CA GLY A 28 33.61 28.14 16.87
C GLY A 28 34.34 29.32 16.22
N VAL A 29 33.94 29.71 15.01
CA VAL A 29 34.53 30.87 14.30
C VAL A 29 34.12 32.22 14.91
N LYS A 30 33.10 32.27 15.80
CA LYS A 30 32.64 33.52 16.43
C LYS A 30 33.37 33.89 17.72
N GLN A 31 34.34 33.09 18.18
CA GLN A 31 35.06 33.33 19.44
C GLN A 31 36.59 33.30 19.27
N ASP A 32 37.12 34.04 18.32
CA ASP A 32 38.51 34.51 18.41
C ASP A 32 38.51 36.02 18.17
N LYS A 33 38.25 36.78 19.23
CA LYS A 33 38.53 38.22 19.26
C LYS A 33 40.04 38.39 19.35
N MET A 34 40.68 38.64 18.21
CA MET A 34 42.08 39.04 18.14
C MET A 34 42.21 40.45 18.73
N GLU A 35 42.82 40.59 19.90
CA GLU A 35 43.27 41.89 20.41
C GLU A 35 44.39 42.40 19.49
N VAL A 36 44.14 43.54 18.83
CA VAL A 36 45.08 44.14 17.88
C VAL A 36 46.08 45.00 18.63
N VAL A 37 47.35 44.56 18.65
CA VAL A 37 48.49 45.42 19.00
C VAL A 37 48.87 46.23 17.76
N GLU A 38 48.95 47.55 17.92
CA GLU A 38 49.19 48.50 16.82
C GLU A 38 50.61 48.40 16.23
N GLU A 39 50.72 48.00 14.96
CA GLU A 39 51.87 48.31 14.10
C GLU A 39 51.41 48.85 12.73
N LYS A 40 51.70 50.12 12.47
CA LYS A 40 51.21 50.96 11.35
C LYS A 40 51.80 50.64 9.96
N GLN A 41 52.44 49.48 9.76
CA GLN A 41 53.07 49.12 8.47
C GLN A 41 52.30 48.08 7.65
N HIS A 42 51.16 47.56 8.14
CA HIS A 42 50.43 46.46 7.52
C HIS A 42 49.01 46.78 7.04
N GLU A 43 48.56 48.04 7.09
CA GLU A 43 47.16 48.42 6.81
C GLU A 43 46.64 47.96 5.43
N GLY A 44 47.44 48.08 4.36
CA GLY A 44 47.04 47.66 3.01
C GLY A 44 46.94 46.14 2.84
N ILE A 45 47.79 45.38 3.53
CA ILE A 45 47.77 43.91 3.51
C ILE A 45 46.61 43.41 4.37
N GLN A 46 46.35 44.05 5.51
CA GLN A 46 45.20 43.77 6.37
C GLN A 46 43.87 44.01 5.62
N GLN A 47 43.74 45.10 4.87
CA GLN A 47 42.56 45.37 4.04
C GLN A 47 42.32 44.28 2.98
N TYR A 48 43.37 43.78 2.32
CA TYR A 48 43.24 42.69 1.35
C TYR A 48 42.67 41.41 2.00
N TYR A 49 43.18 41.03 3.18
CA TYR A 49 42.67 39.86 3.90
C TYR A 49 41.23 40.06 4.39
N ILE A 50 40.85 41.25 4.84
CA ILE A 50 39.47 41.58 5.25
C ILE A 50 38.52 41.41 4.07
N THR A 51 38.80 42.05 2.93
CA THR A 51 37.97 41.91 1.72
C THR A 51 37.89 40.45 1.29
N LYS A 52 38.99 39.70 1.39
CA LYS A 52 38.99 38.28 1.00
C LYS A 52 38.17 37.41 1.95
N ILE A 53 38.18 37.71 3.24
CA ILE A 53 37.34 37.03 4.23
C ILE A 53 35.86 37.32 3.95
N GLU A 54 35.50 38.56 3.63
CA GLU A 54 34.12 38.93 3.29
C GLU A 54 33.63 38.21 2.03
N GLU A 55 34.44 38.15 0.97
CA GLU A 55 34.13 37.37 -0.23
C GLU A 55 33.90 35.88 0.08
N LEU A 56 34.79 35.27 0.88
CA LEU A 56 34.66 33.86 1.26
C LEU A 56 33.43 33.62 2.14
N GLN A 57 33.10 34.54 3.04
CA GLN A 57 31.88 34.47 3.86
C GLN A 57 30.62 34.54 3.00
N LEU A 58 30.59 35.38 1.96
CA LEU A 58 29.49 35.43 1.00
C LEU A 58 29.30 34.10 0.28
N VAL A 59 30.38 33.52 -0.25
CA VAL A 59 30.35 32.21 -0.93
C VAL A 59 29.88 31.10 0.01
N VAL A 60 30.33 31.10 1.26
CA VAL A 60 29.85 30.15 2.28
C VAL A 60 28.36 30.33 2.53
N SER A 61 27.88 31.58 2.65
CA SER A 61 26.46 31.86 2.88
C SER A 61 25.56 31.36 1.74
N GLU A 62 25.99 31.50 0.48
CA GLU A 62 25.27 30.99 -0.69
C GLU A 62 25.24 29.47 -0.71
N LYS A 63 26.38 28.82 -0.44
CA LYS A 63 26.45 27.36 -0.36
C LYS A 63 25.56 26.81 0.75
N VAL A 64 25.48 27.47 1.91
CA VAL A 64 24.58 27.09 3.00
C VAL A 64 23.11 27.22 2.59
N LYS A 65 22.73 28.29 1.89
CA LYS A 65 21.35 28.45 1.35
C LYS A 65 21.02 27.32 0.36
N ASN A 66 21.95 27.01 -0.54
CA ASN A 66 21.79 25.93 -1.51
C ASN A 66 21.66 24.57 -0.81
N LEU A 67 22.50 24.27 0.18
CA LEU A 67 22.40 23.05 0.97
C LEU A 67 21.04 22.92 1.65
N ARG A 68 20.55 23.97 2.32
CA ARG A 68 19.21 23.96 2.95
C ARG A 68 18.10 23.69 1.94
N ARG A 69 18.19 24.26 0.74
CA ARG A 69 17.23 24.00 -0.34
C ARG A 69 17.27 22.54 -0.79
N LEU A 70 18.46 21.98 -1.01
CA LEU A 70 18.61 20.58 -1.39
C LEU A 70 18.15 19.63 -0.27
N GLU A 71 18.43 19.95 0.99
CA GLU A 71 17.96 19.18 2.14
C GLU A 71 16.44 19.17 2.23
N ALA A 72 15.78 20.31 2.00
CA ALA A 72 14.32 20.39 1.95
C ALA A 72 13.74 19.52 0.83
N GLN A 73 14.31 19.59 -0.38
CA GLN A 73 13.90 18.74 -1.51
C GLN A 73 14.09 17.25 -1.22
N ARG A 74 15.22 16.88 -0.60
CA ARG A 74 15.52 15.51 -0.20
C ARG A 74 14.51 15.01 0.84
N ASN A 75 14.15 15.84 1.82
CA ASN A 75 13.18 15.47 2.84
C ASN A 75 11.77 15.31 2.26
N GLU A 76 11.37 16.18 1.34
CA GLU A 76 10.10 16.06 0.62
C GLU A 76 10.05 14.75 -0.20
N LEU A 77 11.12 14.43 -0.94
CA LEU A 77 11.18 13.21 -1.72
C LEU A 77 11.18 11.96 -0.83
N ASN A 78 11.88 11.99 0.30
CA ASN A 78 11.85 10.90 1.27
C ASN A 78 10.47 10.71 1.90
N ALA A 79 9.73 11.80 2.16
CA ALA A 79 8.35 11.71 2.63
C ALA A 79 7.45 11.02 1.58
N LYS A 80 7.61 11.36 0.28
CA LYS A 80 6.91 10.67 -0.81
C LYS A 80 7.27 9.19 -0.89
N VAL A 81 8.55 8.85 -0.81
CA VAL A 81 8.99 7.44 -0.80
C VAL A 81 8.39 6.67 0.38
N ARG A 82 8.29 7.29 1.56
CA ARG A 82 7.66 6.68 2.72
C ARG A 82 6.18 6.41 2.47
N MET A 83 5.42 7.40 1.97
CA MET A 83 4.00 7.23 1.66
C MET A 83 3.78 6.11 0.63
N LEU A 84 4.56 6.10 -0.46
CA LEU A 84 4.47 5.07 -1.49
C LEU A 84 4.82 3.66 -0.96
N ARG A 85 5.76 3.56 0.00
CA ARG A 85 6.08 2.29 0.65
C ARG A 85 4.94 1.81 1.55
N GLU A 86 4.31 2.71 2.29
CA GLU A 86 3.14 2.40 3.12
C GLU A 86 1.94 1.94 2.25
N GLU A 87 1.68 2.61 1.12
CA GLU A 87 0.68 2.19 0.14
C GLU A 87 1.01 0.83 -0.48
N LEU A 88 2.26 0.61 -0.90
CA LEU A 88 2.70 -0.66 -1.44
C LEU A 88 2.53 -1.79 -0.42
N GLN A 89 2.79 -1.52 0.85
CA GLN A 89 2.62 -2.51 1.91
C GLN A 89 1.17 -2.91 2.10
N LEU A 90 0.23 -1.95 2.05
CA LEU A 90 -1.21 -2.24 2.06
C LEU A 90 -1.64 -3.08 0.86
N LEU A 91 -1.09 -2.82 -0.33
CA LEU A 91 -1.36 -3.62 -1.53
C LEU A 91 -0.73 -5.02 -1.50
N GLN A 92 0.38 -5.18 -0.78
CA GLN A 92 1.05 -6.46 -0.56
C GLN A 92 0.40 -7.30 0.54
N GLU A 93 -0.60 -6.79 1.25
CA GLU A 93 -1.38 -7.61 2.16
C GLU A 93 -1.95 -8.81 1.41
N GLN A 94 -1.83 -9.97 2.04
CA GLN A 94 -2.25 -11.22 1.43
C GLN A 94 -3.73 -11.15 1.06
N GLY A 95 -4.08 -11.63 -0.14
CA GLY A 95 -5.46 -11.65 -0.60
C GLY A 95 -6.38 -12.43 0.35
N SER A 96 -7.68 -12.12 0.29
CA SER A 96 -8.69 -12.85 1.04
C SER A 96 -8.75 -14.32 0.61
N TYR A 97 -8.93 -15.22 1.57
CA TYR A 97 -9.16 -16.63 1.29
C TYR A 97 -10.55 -16.84 0.71
N VAL A 98 -10.66 -17.75 -0.26
CA VAL A 98 -11.95 -18.12 -0.84
C VAL A 98 -12.40 -19.44 -0.23
N GLY A 99 -13.62 -19.44 0.30
CA GLY A 99 -14.25 -20.63 0.87
C GLY A 99 -15.66 -20.87 0.36
N GLU A 100 -16.18 -22.05 0.66
CA GLU A 100 -17.57 -22.44 0.41
C GLU A 100 -18.29 -22.69 1.73
N VAL A 101 -19.48 -22.13 1.87
CA VAL A 101 -20.31 -22.34 3.07
C VAL A 101 -20.89 -23.75 3.04
N VAL A 102 -20.57 -24.57 4.04
CA VAL A 102 -21.16 -25.91 4.18
C VAL A 102 -22.49 -25.83 4.91
N LYS A 103 -22.49 -25.18 6.08
CA LYS A 103 -23.68 -25.06 6.92
C LYS A 103 -23.57 -23.85 7.85
N PRO A 104 -24.56 -22.95 7.89
CA PRO A 104 -24.67 -21.97 8.96
C PRO A 104 -25.04 -22.68 10.27
N MET A 105 -24.30 -22.42 11.36
CA MET A 105 -24.59 -23.03 12.66
C MET A 105 -25.45 -22.12 13.52
N ASP A 106 -24.94 -20.92 13.79
CA ASP A 106 -25.51 -19.96 14.73
C ASP A 106 -25.56 -18.57 14.11
N LYS A 107 -26.25 -17.64 14.78
CA LYS A 107 -26.41 -16.23 14.34
C LYS A 107 -25.10 -15.49 14.04
N LYS A 108 -23.97 -15.98 14.55
CA LYS A 108 -22.65 -15.36 14.38
C LYS A 108 -21.58 -16.30 13.83
N LYS A 109 -21.89 -17.61 13.70
CA LYS A 109 -20.89 -18.65 13.38
C LYS A 109 -21.35 -19.50 12.21
N VAL A 110 -20.46 -19.67 11.25
CA VAL A 110 -20.70 -20.44 10.02
C VAL A 110 -19.59 -21.45 9.81
N LEU A 111 -19.95 -22.65 9.36
CA LEU A 111 -18.98 -23.65 8.94
C LEU A 111 -18.64 -23.44 7.46
N VAL A 112 -17.38 -23.08 7.21
CA VAL A 112 -16.85 -22.83 5.87
C VAL A 112 -15.77 -23.86 5.54
N LYS A 113 -15.76 -24.33 4.30
CA LYS A 113 -14.72 -25.17 3.74
C LYS A 113 -13.78 -24.29 2.91
N VAL A 114 -12.51 -24.22 3.31
CA VAL A 114 -11.45 -23.51 2.59
C VAL A 114 -10.54 -24.57 1.97
N HIS A 115 -10.34 -24.52 0.66
CA HIS A 115 -9.38 -25.40 -0.02
C HIS A 115 -8.02 -24.70 -0.05
N PRO A 116 -6.90 -25.31 0.39
CA PRO A 116 -6.69 -26.70 0.83
C PRO A 116 -6.81 -26.98 2.35
N GLU A 117 -7.07 -25.96 3.16
CA GLU A 117 -6.89 -25.99 4.62
C GLU A 117 -7.95 -26.80 5.41
N GLY A 118 -9.10 -27.14 4.80
CA GLY A 118 -10.13 -27.99 5.41
C GLY A 118 -11.40 -27.24 5.81
N LYS A 119 -12.00 -27.61 6.95
CA LYS A 119 -13.26 -27.01 7.44
C LYS A 119 -13.00 -26.18 8.70
N PHE A 120 -13.48 -24.96 8.72
CA PHE A 120 -13.33 -24.02 9.83
C PHE A 120 -14.66 -23.43 10.26
N VAL A 121 -14.80 -23.19 11.56
CA VAL A 121 -15.89 -22.38 12.10
C VAL A 121 -15.42 -20.95 12.14
N VAL A 122 -16.06 -20.09 11.36
CA VAL A 122 -15.69 -18.69 11.21
C VAL A 122 -16.79 -17.76 11.69
N ASP A 123 -16.39 -16.60 12.18
CA ASP A 123 -17.31 -15.56 12.60
C ASP A 123 -17.75 -14.69 11.40
N ILE A 124 -19.02 -14.27 11.40
CA ILE A 124 -19.59 -13.39 10.38
C ILE A 124 -19.25 -11.93 10.73
N ASP A 125 -18.81 -11.14 9.74
CA ASP A 125 -18.63 -9.69 9.93
C ASP A 125 -19.97 -8.95 10.07
N LYS A 126 -19.97 -7.81 10.76
CA LYS A 126 -21.18 -7.05 11.10
C LYS A 126 -21.89 -6.46 9.87
N GLY A 127 -21.22 -6.42 8.72
CA GLY A 127 -21.75 -5.90 7.46
C GLY A 127 -22.57 -6.90 6.63
N ILE A 128 -22.67 -8.17 7.03
CA ILE A 128 -23.37 -9.22 6.28
C ILE A 128 -24.48 -9.81 7.14
N ASP A 129 -25.67 -9.92 6.58
CA ASP A 129 -26.79 -10.55 7.26
C ASP A 129 -26.82 -12.06 6.99
N MET A 130 -27.36 -12.83 7.95
CA MET A 130 -27.42 -14.29 7.87
C MET A 130 -28.36 -14.77 6.76
N ALA A 131 -29.28 -13.92 6.29
CA ALA A 131 -30.18 -14.23 5.19
C ALA A 131 -29.46 -14.44 3.85
N ASP A 132 -28.36 -13.74 3.62
CA ASP A 132 -27.61 -13.81 2.36
C ASP A 132 -26.65 -15.01 2.32
N VAL A 133 -26.36 -15.61 3.48
CA VAL A 133 -25.42 -16.73 3.63
C VAL A 133 -26.17 -18.05 3.43
N ALA A 134 -26.45 -18.39 2.17
CA ALA A 134 -27.01 -19.70 1.82
C ALA A 134 -25.91 -20.78 1.78
N GLN A 135 -26.35 -22.05 1.88
CA GLN A 135 -25.46 -23.20 1.73
C GLN A 135 -24.88 -23.22 0.30
N ASN A 136 -23.63 -23.65 0.19
CA ASN A 136 -22.85 -23.70 -1.05
C ASN A 136 -22.58 -22.32 -1.70
N CYS A 137 -22.84 -21.22 -0.99
CA CYS A 137 -22.38 -19.91 -1.43
C CYS A 137 -20.87 -19.79 -1.30
N ARG A 138 -20.28 -19.11 -2.28
CA ARG A 138 -18.87 -18.75 -2.28
C ARG A 138 -18.66 -17.52 -1.41
N VAL A 139 -17.69 -17.54 -0.52
CA VAL A 139 -17.42 -16.47 0.45
C VAL A 139 -15.95 -16.11 0.49
N ALA A 140 -15.65 -14.87 0.83
CA ALA A 140 -14.31 -14.35 1.07
C ALA A 140 -14.09 -14.17 2.57
N LEU A 141 -12.98 -14.73 3.03
CA LEU A 141 -12.52 -14.67 4.40
C LEU A 141 -11.31 -13.75 4.49
N ARG A 142 -11.22 -12.97 5.56
CA ARG A 142 -10.05 -12.14 5.83
C ARG A 142 -8.83 -13.03 6.13
N ASN A 143 -7.66 -12.59 5.69
CA ASN A 143 -6.38 -13.29 5.83
C ASN A 143 -5.88 -13.38 7.29
N ASP A 144 -6.22 -12.41 8.14
CA ASP A 144 -5.74 -12.29 9.53
C ASP A 144 -6.55 -13.13 10.54
N SER A 145 -7.86 -13.19 10.36
CA SER A 145 -8.84 -13.59 11.37
C SER A 145 -9.85 -14.62 10.85
N TYR A 146 -9.78 -14.96 9.56
CA TYR A 146 -10.73 -15.83 8.87
C TYR A 146 -12.19 -15.37 8.99
N THR A 147 -12.42 -14.08 9.30
CA THR A 147 -13.75 -13.50 9.39
C THR A 147 -14.37 -13.37 8.00
N LEU A 148 -15.65 -13.72 7.90
CA LEU A 148 -16.39 -13.65 6.64
C LEU A 148 -16.67 -12.17 6.31
N HIS A 149 -15.97 -11.64 5.31
CA HIS A 149 -16.00 -10.22 4.95
C HIS A 149 -16.93 -9.91 3.76
N LYS A 150 -17.05 -10.84 2.80
CA LYS A 150 -17.89 -10.63 1.61
C LYS A 150 -18.38 -11.95 1.01
N ILE A 151 -19.63 -11.96 0.54
CA ILE A 151 -20.17 -13.06 -0.27
C ILE A 151 -19.77 -12.82 -1.74
N LEU A 152 -19.22 -13.82 -2.38
CA LEU A 152 -18.86 -13.78 -3.80
C LEU A 152 -19.97 -14.42 -4.63
N PRO A 153 -20.25 -13.92 -5.83
CA PRO A 153 -21.15 -14.59 -6.75
C PRO A 153 -20.63 -15.99 -7.08
N ASN A 154 -21.56 -16.91 -7.31
CA ASN A 154 -21.22 -18.26 -7.72
C ASN A 154 -20.50 -18.22 -9.07
N LYS A 155 -19.47 -19.05 -9.20
CA LYS A 155 -18.73 -19.20 -10.45
C LYS A 155 -19.59 -20.00 -11.42
N VAL A 156 -20.31 -19.32 -12.30
CA VAL A 156 -20.95 -19.97 -13.46
C VAL A 156 -19.93 -20.03 -14.59
N ASP A 157 -19.81 -21.20 -15.22
CA ASP A 157 -18.97 -21.34 -16.42
C ASP A 157 -19.57 -20.47 -17.54
N PRO A 158 -18.76 -19.71 -18.29
CA PRO A 158 -19.25 -18.99 -19.47
C PRO A 158 -20.02 -19.90 -20.45
N LEU A 159 -19.66 -21.19 -20.57
CA LEU A 159 -20.39 -22.15 -21.40
C LEU A 159 -21.81 -22.42 -20.90
N VAL A 160 -22.00 -22.47 -19.58
CA VAL A 160 -23.34 -22.61 -18.98
C VAL A 160 -24.15 -21.33 -19.12
N SER A 161 -23.47 -20.18 -19.14
CA SER A 161 -24.12 -18.89 -19.39
C SER A 161 -24.70 -18.81 -20.80
N LEU A 162 -24.06 -19.44 -21.80
CA LEU A 162 -24.61 -19.59 -23.16
C LEU A 162 -25.85 -20.48 -23.22
N MET A 163 -26.01 -21.40 -22.26
CA MET A 163 -27.18 -22.28 -22.16
C MET A 163 -28.36 -21.59 -21.48
N MET A 164 -28.18 -20.42 -20.85
CA MET A 164 -29.30 -19.67 -20.30
C MET A 164 -30.16 -19.11 -21.43
N VAL A 165 -31.47 -19.37 -21.34
CA VAL A 165 -32.46 -18.94 -22.31
C VAL A 165 -32.67 -17.43 -22.18
N GLU A 166 -32.18 -16.64 -23.15
CA GLU A 166 -32.39 -15.18 -23.17
C GLU A 166 -33.84 -14.80 -23.44
N LYS A 167 -34.56 -15.63 -24.21
CA LYS A 167 -36.00 -15.50 -24.48
C LYS A 167 -36.58 -16.86 -24.75
N VAL A 168 -37.73 -17.14 -24.13
CA VAL A 168 -38.55 -18.29 -24.50
C VAL A 168 -38.96 -18.10 -25.96
N PRO A 169 -38.66 -19.04 -26.87
CA PRO A 169 -39.18 -18.95 -28.23
C PRO A 169 -40.70 -19.02 -28.17
N ASP A 170 -41.40 -18.13 -28.87
CA ASP A 170 -42.88 -18.11 -28.95
C ASP A 170 -43.46 -19.30 -29.75
N SER A 171 -42.68 -20.38 -29.92
CA SER A 171 -43.04 -21.57 -30.68
C SER A 171 -44.03 -22.43 -29.90
N THR A 172 -45.26 -22.53 -30.40
CA THR A 172 -46.30 -23.40 -29.85
C THR A 172 -46.19 -24.83 -30.39
N TYR A 173 -46.62 -25.82 -29.58
CA TYR A 173 -46.61 -27.25 -29.96
C TYR A 173 -47.37 -27.57 -31.26
N GLU A 174 -48.32 -26.72 -31.66
CA GLU A 174 -49.07 -26.83 -32.92
C GLU A 174 -48.22 -26.60 -34.18
N MET A 175 -47.06 -25.94 -34.05
CA MET A 175 -46.12 -25.71 -35.16
C MET A 175 -45.16 -26.89 -35.39
N VAL A 176 -45.17 -27.91 -34.52
CA VAL A 176 -44.29 -29.09 -34.60
C VAL A 176 -45.11 -30.29 -35.11
N GLY A 177 -45.13 -30.48 -36.43
CA GLY A 177 -45.89 -31.57 -37.04
C GLY A 177 -45.23 -32.95 -36.94
N GLY A 178 -46.03 -34.00 -36.68
CA GLY A 178 -45.63 -35.41 -36.86
C GLY A 178 -44.97 -36.08 -35.65
N LEU A 179 -44.79 -35.38 -34.53
CA LEU A 179 -44.21 -35.92 -33.29
C LEU A 179 -45.24 -36.01 -32.14
N ASP A 180 -46.53 -36.23 -32.44
CA ASP A 180 -47.62 -36.21 -31.45
C ASP A 180 -47.41 -37.19 -30.28
N LYS A 181 -46.75 -38.33 -30.53
CA LYS A 181 -46.43 -39.33 -29.50
C LYS A 181 -45.40 -38.82 -28.50
N GLN A 182 -44.28 -38.26 -28.96
CA GLN A 182 -43.25 -37.70 -28.08
C GLN A 182 -43.71 -36.41 -27.39
N ILE A 183 -44.52 -35.59 -28.08
CA ILE A 183 -45.14 -34.40 -27.46
C ILE A 183 -46.03 -34.83 -26.29
N LYS A 184 -46.77 -35.94 -26.42
CA LYS A 184 -47.60 -36.47 -25.35
C LYS A 184 -46.77 -37.03 -24.19
N GLU A 185 -45.68 -37.75 -24.48
CA GLU A 185 -44.76 -38.29 -23.47
C GLU A 185 -43.98 -37.21 -22.69
N ILE A 186 -43.69 -36.06 -23.28
CA ILE A 186 -43.02 -34.94 -22.60
C ILE A 186 -44.02 -34.09 -21.78
N LYS A 187 -45.29 -34.09 -22.19
CA LYS A 187 -46.37 -33.34 -21.54
C LYS A 187 -46.94 -34.07 -20.30
N GLU A 188 -46.86 -35.40 -20.27
CA GLU A 188 -47.26 -36.27 -19.15
C GLU A 188 -46.16 -36.38 -18.09
#